data_AF-A0A967E4V1-F1
#
_entry.id   AF-A0A967E4V1-F1
#
_cell.length_a   1.000
_cell.length_b   1.000
_cell.length_c   1.000
_cell.angle_alpha   90.00
_cell.angle_beta   90.00
_cell.angle_gamma   90.00
#
_symmetry.space_group_name_H-M   'P 1'
#
loop_
_entity.id
_entity.type
_entity.pdbx_description
1 polymer ?
#
loop_
_entity_poly.entity_id
_entity_poly.type
_entity_poly.pdbx_seq_one_letter_code
_entity_poly.pdbx_strand_id
1 'polypeptide(L)' 'MSRVHPHESALSLIHEGRYLAEVDVELLVTNDEWSPYLSVEDAYKLDDVREALKNGDVATAARFGRVFTLTPIGV' A
#
# COMPACT_ATOMS: atom_id res chain seq x y z
N MET A 1 22.34 21.90 4.06
CA MET A 1 21.01 22.31 3.57
C MET A 1 20.23 21.04 3.29
N SER A 2 19.35 20.61 4.20
CA SER A 2 18.49 19.44 3.96
C SER A 2 17.47 19.82 2.89
N ARG A 3 17.61 19.21 1.72
CA ARG A 3 16.66 19.35 0.62
C ARG A 3 15.42 18.56 1.02
N VAL A 4 14.35 19.25 1.39
CA VAL A 4 13.04 18.66 1.62
C VAL A 4 12.59 18.13 0.25
N HIS A 5 12.59 16.81 0.08
CA HIS A 5 12.01 16.19 -1.10
C HIS A 5 10.49 16.33 -0.99
N PRO A 6 9.75 16.64 -2.06
CA PRO A 6 8.30 16.60 -2.01
C PRO A 6 7.86 15.16 -1.69
N HIS A 7 7.00 15.00 -0.69
CA HIS A 7 6.32 13.75 -0.39
C HIS A 7 4.94 13.81 -1.04
N GLU A 8 4.61 12.84 -1.88
CA GLU A 8 3.28 12.68 -2.46
C GLU A 8 2.59 11.48 -1.81
N SER A 9 1.38 11.67 -1.29
CA SER A 9 0.57 10.57 -0.77
C SER A 9 -0.13 9.85 -1.91
N ALA A 10 0.08 8.54 -2.05
CA ALA A 10 -0.58 7.70 -3.03
C ALA A 10 -1.32 6.54 -2.35
N LEU A 11 -2.39 6.07 -2.98
CA LEU A 11 -3.16 4.92 -2.51
C LEU A 11 -2.70 3.65 -3.25
N SER A 12 -2.15 2.70 -2.50
CA SER A 12 -1.82 1.37 -3.01
C SER A 12 -2.97 0.39 -2.73
N LEU A 13 -3.29 -0.43 -3.72
CA LEU A 13 -4.35 -1.43 -3.66
C LEU A 13 -3.74 -2.83 -3.66
N ILE A 14 -3.84 -3.53 -2.53
CA ILE A 14 -3.33 -4.90 -2.37
C ILE A 14 -4.49 -5.87 -2.40
N HIS A 15 -4.50 -6.73 -3.41
CA HIS A 15 -5.56 -7.71 -3.62
C HIS A 15 -5.05 -9.13 -3.38
N GLU A 16 -5.66 -9.84 -2.44
CA GLU A 16 -5.32 -11.22 -2.12
C GLU A 16 -6.60 -12.05 -1.89
N GLY A 17 -6.82 -13.02 -2.78
CA GLY A 17 -8.00 -13.90 -2.74
C GLY A 17 -9.32 -13.14 -2.80
N ARG A 18 -10.03 -13.09 -1.66
CA ARG A 18 -11.33 -12.40 -1.51
C ARG A 18 -11.22 -11.05 -0.81
N TYR A 19 -10.02 -10.60 -0.50
CA TYR A 19 -9.78 -9.38 0.27
C TYR A 19 -9.01 -8.36 -0.56
N LEU A 20 -9.31 -7.08 -0.32
CA LEU A 20 -8.62 -5.94 -0.89
C LEU A 20 -8.25 -4.99 0.25
N ALA A 21 -7.00 -4.53 0.31
CA ALA A 21 -6.60 -3.45 1.22
C ALA A 21 -6.22 -2.19 0.45
N GLU A 22 -6.76 -1.06 0.91
CA GLU A 22 -6.35 0.29 0.56
C GLU A 22 -5.34 0.78 1.58
N VAL A 23 -4.10 1.01 1.13
CA VAL A 23 -2.99 1.46 1.98
C VAL A 23 -2.45 2.78 1.46
N ASP A 24 -2.50 3.80 2.30
CA ASP A 24 -1.85 5.08 2.02
C ASP A 24 -0.33 4.92 2.18
N VAL A 25 0.43 5.36 1.18
CA VAL A 25 1.89 5.28 1.14
C VAL A 25 2.48 6.62 0.72
N GLU A 26 3.68 6.90 1.20
CA GLU A 26 4.42 8.09 0.79
C GLU A 26 5.37 7.78 -0.35
N LEU A 27 5.26 8.58 -1.40
CA LEU A 27 6.14 8.57 -2.54
C LEU A 27 7.15 9.70 -2.44
N LEU A 28 8.41 9.35 -2.63
CA LEU A 28 9.54 10.26 -2.65
C LEU A 28 9.71 10.82 -4.06
N VAL A 29 9.44 12.11 -4.21
CA VAL A 29 9.60 12.80 -5.49
C VAL A 29 11.04 13.29 -5.64
N THR A 30 11.67 12.94 -6.74
CA THR A 30 13.01 13.41 -7.11
C THR A 30 13.00 13.95 -8.54
N ASN A 31 14.01 14.75 -8.92
CA ASN A 31 14.10 15.34 -10.26
C ASN A 31 14.77 14.38 -11.27
N ASP A 32 14.52 13.10 -11.12
CA ASP A 32 15.08 12.02 -11.94
C ASP A 32 13.97 11.37 -12.78
N GLU A 33 14.36 10.73 -13.89
CA GLU A 33 13.43 10.12 -14.86
C GLU A 33 12.61 8.96 -14.30
N TRP A 34 13.04 8.36 -13.18
CA TRP A 34 12.37 7.22 -12.54
C TRP A 34 11.60 7.60 -11.25
N SER A 35 11.50 8.90 -10.94
CA SER A 35 10.59 9.39 -9.91
C SER A 35 9.13 9.19 -10.33
N PRO A 36 8.19 8.88 -9.41
CA PRO A 36 8.38 8.78 -7.96
C PRO A 36 8.79 7.40 -7.44
N TYR A 37 9.47 7.39 -6.27
CA TYR A 37 9.92 6.18 -5.59
C TYR A 37 9.08 5.87 -4.35
N LEU A 38 8.80 4.58 -4.14
CA LEU A 38 8.23 4.13 -2.87
C LEU A 38 9.31 4.12 -1.78
N SER A 39 8.99 4.63 -0.59
CA SER A 39 9.89 4.51 0.55
C SER A 39 10.12 3.03 0.90
N VAL A 40 11.31 2.69 1.41
CA VAL A 40 11.61 1.31 1.82
C VAL A 40 10.67 0.87 2.96
N GLU A 41 10.33 1.78 3.86
CA GLU A 41 9.39 1.52 4.96
C GLU A 41 7.98 1.21 4.45
N ASP A 42 7.48 1.97 3.48
CA ASP A 42 6.19 1.68 2.85
C ASP A 42 6.24 0.39 2.02
N ALA A 43 7.37 0.06 1.40
CA ALA A 43 7.54 -1.21 0.71
C ALA A 43 7.38 -2.41 1.68
N TYR A 44 7.99 -2.34 2.86
CA TYR A 44 7.80 -3.36 3.91
C TYR A 44 6.37 -3.40 4.43
N LYS A 45 5.76 -2.23 4.67
CA LYS A 45 4.35 -2.12 5.06
C LYS A 45 3.42 -2.82 4.08
N LEU A 46 3.62 -2.62 2.78
CA LEU A 46 2.82 -3.28 1.74
C LEU A 46 3.04 -4.79 1.71
N ASP A 47 4.26 -5.25 1.99
CA ASP A 47 4.57 -6.68 2.08
C ASP A 47 3.86 -7.34 3.28
N ASP A 48 3.89 -6.69 4.44
CA ASP A 48 3.17 -7.14 5.65
C ASP A 48 1.67 -7.22 5.41
N VAL A 49 1.08 -6.21 4.75
CA VAL A 49 -0.34 -6.21 4.39
C VAL A 49 -0.67 -7.37 3.45
N ARG A 50 0.17 -7.59 2.44
CA ARG A 50 -0.03 -8.69 1.48
C ARG A 50 -0.01 -10.05 2.17
N GLU A 51 0.99 -10.32 3.01
CA GLU A 51 1.07 -11.59 3.75
C GLU A 51 -0.08 -11.73 4.76
N ALA A 52 -0.51 -10.66 5.41
CA ALA A 52 -1.67 -10.68 6.31
C ALA A 52 -2.96 -11.04 5.57
N LEU A 53 -3.25 -10.39 4.43
CA LEU A 53 -4.45 -10.69 3.63
C LEU A 53 -4.44 -12.12 3.08
N LYS A 54 -3.29 -12.58 2.58
CA LYS A 54 -3.10 -13.94 2.07
C LYS A 54 -3.36 -15.00 3.14
N ASN A 55 -2.98 -14.74 4.39
CA ASN A 55 -3.26 -15.62 5.52
C ASN A 55 -4.69 -15.45 6.09
N GLY A 56 -5.47 -14.50 5.57
CA GLY A 56 -6.80 -14.17 6.07
C GLY A 56 -6.80 -13.36 7.38
N ASP A 57 -5.65 -12.85 7.81
CA ASP A 57 -5.52 -11.97 8.97
C ASP A 57 -5.88 -10.52 8.61
N VAL A 58 -7.19 -10.29 8.51
CA VAL A 58 -7.76 -8.97 8.23
C VAL A 58 -7.46 -7.97 9.35
N ALA A 59 -7.30 -8.44 10.59
CA ALA A 59 -7.03 -7.55 11.73
C ALA A 59 -5.65 -6.89 11.59
N THR A 60 -4.63 -7.66 11.20
CA THR A 60 -3.29 -7.11 10.95
C THR A 60 -3.28 -6.19 9.74
N ALA A 61 -3.91 -6.57 8.63
CA ALA A 61 -4.00 -5.72 7.44
C ALA A 61 -4.73 -4.38 7.71
N ALA A 62 -5.79 -4.41 8.53
CA ALA A 62 -6.57 -3.22 8.89
C ALA A 62 -5.82 -2.21 9.76
N ARG A 63 -4.66 -2.57 10.33
CA ARG A 63 -3.79 -1.63 11.05
C ARG A 63 -3.10 -0.64 10.13
N PHE A 64 -2.92 -1.01 8.87
CA PHE A 64 -2.17 -0.25 7.89
C PHE A 64 -3.06 0.51 6.91
N GLY A 65 -4.36 0.21 6.87
CA GLY A 65 -5.29 0.76 5.90
C GLY A 65 -6.71 0.21 6.01
N ARG A 66 -7.55 0.46 5.01
CA ARG A 66 -8.93 -0.05 4.95
C ARG A 66 -8.94 -1.39 4.24
N VAL A 67 -9.58 -2.39 4.85
CA VAL A 67 -9.71 -3.72 4.24
C VAL A 67 -11.15 -3.98 3.85
N PHE A 68 -11.33 -4.48 2.63
CA PHE A 68 -12.61 -4.81 2.02
C PHE A 68 -12.68 -6.30 1.75
N THR A 69 -13.88 -6.87 1.87
CA THR A 69 -14.18 -8.19 1.31
C THR A 69 -14.82 -8.00 -0.05
N LEU A 70 -14.21 -8.56 -1.08
CA LEU A 70 -14.74 -8.52 -2.43
C LEU A 70 -15.87 -9.53 -2.57
N THR A 71 -17.00 -9.05 -3.07
CA THR A 71 -18.17 -9.86 -3.38
C THR A 71 -18.38 -9.77 -4.90
N PRO A 72 -18.26 -10.88 -5.66
CA PRO A 72 -18.49 -10.84 -7.09
C PRO A 72 -19.95 -10.50 -7.38
N ILE A 73 -20.19 -9.58 -8.31
CA ILE A 73 -21.53 -9.07 -8.65
C ILE A 73 -22.12 -9.76 -9.90
N GLY A 74 -21.30 -10.45 -10.69
CA GLY A 74 -21.73 -11.19 -11.87
C GLY A 74 -20.57 -11.88 -12.58
N VAL A 75 -20.89 -12.74 -13.54
CA VAL A 75 -19.97 -13.35 -14.52
C VAL A 75 -20.45 -13.07 -15.93
#